data_AF-A0A453GGT8-F1
#
_entry.id   AF-A0A453GGT8-F1
#
_cell.length_a   1.000
_cell.length_b   1.000
_cell.length_c   1.000
_cell.angle_alpha   90.00
_cell.angle_beta   90.00
_cell.angle_gamma   90.00
#
_symmetry.space_group_name_H-M   'P 1'
#
loop_
_entity.id
_entity.type
_entity.pdbx_description
1 polymer ?
#
loop_
_entity_poly.entity_id
_entity_poly.type
_entity_poly.pdbx_seq_one_letter_code
_entity_poly.pdbx_strand_id
1 'polypeptide(L)' 'KDGSEIRFWKDIWLGNASLREQYPSLYNIARDKKNTITQVLSSSPPNISFRRDLVVYS' A
#
# COMPACT_ATOMS: atom_id res chain seq x y z
N LYS A 1 9.31 -9.24 14.90
CA LYS A 1 7.95 -8.66 14.79
C LYS A 1 7.41 -9.07 13.45
N ASP A 2 6.35 -9.87 13.40
CA ASP A 2 5.97 -10.64 12.20
C ASP A 2 5.18 -9.84 11.15
N GLY A 3 5.29 -8.51 11.19
CA GLY A 3 4.61 -7.62 10.25
C GLY A 3 3.09 -7.50 10.40
N SER A 4 2.48 -8.32 11.27
CA SER A 4 1.03 -8.42 11.43
C SER A 4 0.37 -7.15 11.94
N GLU A 5 1.13 -6.26 12.60
CA GLU A 5 0.66 -4.97 13.09
C GLU A 5 1.17 -3.79 12.25
N ILE A 6 2.09 -4.03 11.31
CA ILE A 6 2.73 -3.00 10.50
C ILE A 6 1.85 -2.72 9.29
N ARG A 7 1.27 -1.51 9.20
CA ARG A 7 0.42 -1.08 8.10
C ARG A 7 1.26 -0.79 6.87
N PHE A 8 0.96 -1.50 5.78
CA PHE A 8 1.69 -1.43 4.52
C PHE A 8 1.84 0.00 3.99
N TRP A 9 0.77 0.80 4.05
CA TRP A 9 0.79 2.17 3.52
C TRP A 9 1.27 3.24 4.49
N LYS A 10 1.06 3.04 5.80
CA LYS A 10 1.09 4.14 6.79
C LYS A 10 2.32 4.13 7.66
N ASP A 11 2.88 2.96 7.93
CA ASP A 11 4.01 2.84 8.83
C ASP A 11 5.32 2.89 8.03
N ILE A 12 6.39 3.33 8.68
CA ILE A 12 7.73 3.31 8.10
C ILE A 12 8.30 1.92 8.34
N TRP A 13 8.19 1.07 7.33
CA TRP A 13 8.75 -0.28 7.33
C TRP A 13 9.72 -0.52 6.17
N LEU A 14 9.83 0.46 5.27
CA LEU A 14 10.75 0.47 4.14
C LEU A 14 11.34 1.87 3.95
N GLY A 15 12.67 2.00 4.02
CA GLY A 15 13.35 3.28 3.89
C GLY A 15 13.07 4.24 5.04
N ASN A 16 12.96 5.54 4.72
CA ASN A 16 12.89 6.62 5.72
C ASN A 16 11.51 7.29 5.83
N ALA A 17 10.55 6.91 5.00
CA ALA A 17 9.20 7.50 4.96
C ALA A 17 8.16 6.42 4.66
N SER A 18 6.91 6.65 5.00
CA SER A 18 5.82 5.71 4.69
C SER A 18 5.57 5.64 3.17
N LEU A 19 5.03 4.52 2.68
CA LEU A 19 4.68 4.41 1.25
C LEU A 19 3.61 5.42 0.83
N ARG A 20 2.74 5.84 1.76
CA ARG A 20 1.79 6.93 1.52
C ARG A 20 2.47 8.27 1.23
N GLU A 21 3.56 8.57 1.92
CA GLU A 21 4.30 9.83 1.73
C GLU A 21 5.12 9.80 0.44
N GLN A 22 5.72 8.64 0.14
CA GLN A 22 6.51 8.47 -1.08
C GLN A 22 5.64 8.39 -2.34
N TYR A 23 4.46 7.77 -2.25
CA TYR A 23 3.56 7.51 -3.38
C TYR A 23 2.11 7.92 -3.09
N PRO A 24 1.83 9.23 -2.91
CA PRO A 24 0.50 9.72 -2.50
C PRO A 24 -0.58 9.40 -3.53
N SER A 25 -0.28 9.48 -4.84
CA SER A 25 -1.24 9.14 -5.90
C SER A 25 -1.60 7.65 -5.88
N LEU A 26 -0.61 6.77 -5.67
CA LEU A 26 -0.83 5.33 -5.59
C LEU A 26 -1.63 4.96 -4.34
N TYR A 27 -1.33 5.58 -3.20
CA TYR A 27 -2.11 5.44 -1.99
C TYR A 27 -3.56 5.89 -2.19
N ASN A 28 -3.81 6.99 -2.91
CA ASN A 28 -5.17 7.49 -3.13
C ASN A 28 -6.07 6.46 -3.81
N ILE A 29 -5.51 5.71 -4.76
CA ILE A 29 -6.23 4.68 -5.52
C ILE A 29 -6.18 3.29 -4.87
N ALA A 30 -5.38 3.07 -3.83
CA ALA A 30 -5.38 1.80 -3.10
C ALA A 30 -6.78 1.50 -2.52
N ARG A 31 -7.31 0.30 -2.77
CA ARG A 31 -8.63 -0.12 -2.27
C ARG A 31 -8.61 -0.31 -0.76
N ASP A 32 -7.59 -0.99 -0.27
CA ASP A 32 -7.39 -1.23 1.15
C ASP A 32 -6.12 -0.50 1.60
N LYS A 33 -6.32 0.42 2.54
CA LYS A 33 -5.31 1.34 3.11
C LYS A 33 -4.91 0.94 4.54
N LYS A 34 -5.55 -0.09 5.10
CA LYS A 34 -5.33 -0.58 6.47
C LYS A 34 -4.64 -1.94 6.50
N ASN A 35 -4.48 -2.58 5.35
CA ASN A 35 -3.74 -3.83 5.22
C ASN A 35 -2.32 -3.76 5.78
N THR A 36 -1.89 -4.89 6.31
CA THR A 36 -0.59 -5.06 6.94
C THR A 36 0.42 -5.65 5.96
N ILE A 37 1.71 -5.55 6.26
CA ILE A 37 2.74 -6.13 5.38
C ILE A 37 2.56 -7.65 5.24
N THR A 38 2.11 -8.34 6.29
CA THR A 38 1.81 -9.78 6.24
C THR A 38 0.68 -10.09 5.28
N GLN A 39 -0.40 -9.29 5.31
CA GLN A 39 -1.55 -9.49 4.40
C GLN A 39 -1.19 -9.20 2.95
N VAL A 40 -0.35 -8.19 2.69
CA VAL A 40 0.06 -7.82 1.33
C VAL A 40 1.08 -8.81 0.79
N LEU A 41 2.03 -9.27 1.60
CA LEU A 41 3.12 -10.15 1.17
C LEU A 41 2.81 -11.65 1.34
N SER A 42 1.58 -12.02 1.72
CA SER A 42 1.18 -13.43 1.86
C SER A 42 1.03 -14.17 0.53
N SER A 43 1.07 -13.47 -0.60
CA SER A 43 0.96 -14.04 -1.95
C SER A 43 2.02 -13.47 -2.89
N SER A 44 2.31 -14.20 -3.96
CA SER A 44 3.10 -13.72 -5.10
C SER A 44 2.26 -13.83 -6.37
N PRO A 45 1.88 -12.71 -7.02
CA PRO A 45 2.23 -11.32 -6.67
C PRO A 45 1.55 -10.83 -5.36
N PRO A 46 2.03 -9.72 -4.76
CA PRO A 46 1.46 -9.17 -3.53
C PRO A 46 -0.06 -8.93 -3.62
N ASN A 47 -0.78 -9.25 -2.54
CA ASN A 47 -2.22 -9.08 -2.43
C ASN A 47 -2.58 -7.61 -2.21
N ILE A 48 -2.45 -6.81 -3.27
CA ILE A 48 -2.79 -5.40 -3.29
C ILE A 48 -3.71 -5.08 -4.45
N SER A 49 -4.75 -4.30 -4.18
CA SER A 49 -5.75 -3.93 -5.17
C SER A 49 -5.89 -2.43 -5.25
N PHE A 50 -5.98 -1.92 -6.48
CA PHE A 50 -6.19 -0.51 -6.77
C PHE A 50 -7.60 -0.31 -7.37
N ARG A 51 -8.16 0.88 -7.15
CA ARG A 51 -9.27 1.37 -7.95
C ARG A 51 -8.72 1.62 -9.35
N ARG A 52 -9.50 1.29 -10.38
CA ARG A 52 -9.21 1.79 -11.72
C ARG A 52 -9.40 3.30 -11.64
N ASP A 53 -8.32 4.04 -11.53
CA ASP A 53 -8.36 5.46 -11.79
C ASP A 53 -8.42 5.61 -13.30
N LEU A 54 -9.62 5.87 -13.82
CA LEU A 54 -9.80 6.46 -15.14
C LEU A 54 -9.30 7.91 -15.03
N VAL A 55 -8.01 8.13 -14.84
CA VAL A 55 -7.42 9.43 -15.13
C VAL A 55 -7.22 9.45 -16.64
N VAL A 56 -8.34 9.62 -17.36
CA VAL A 56 -8.31 10.07 -18.74
C VAL A 56 -7.81 11.50 -18.64
N TYR A 57 -6.56 11.73 -19.02
CA TYR A 57 -6.11 13.08 -19.33
C TYR A 57 -6.90 13.51 -20.58
N SER A 58 -7.92 14.35 -20.39
CA SER A 58 -8.59 15.11 -21.46
C SER A 58 -8.13 16.55 -21.44
#